data_AF-V9DCT1-F1
#
_entry.id   AF-V9DCT1-F1
#
_cell.length_a   1.000
_cell.length_b   1.000
_cell.length_c   1.000
_cell.angle_alpha   90.00
_cell.angle_beta   90.00
_cell.angle_gamma   90.00
#
_symmetry.space_group_name_H-M   'P 1'
#
loop_
_entity.id
_entity.type
_entity.pdbx_description
1 polymer ?
#
loop_
_entity_poly.entity_id
_entity_poly.type
_entity_poly.pdbx_seq_one_letter_code
_entity_poly.pdbx_strand_id
1 'polypeptide(L)'
;MAEVDSRPAVHKFDIKPIIKEKLSSSASTRSCRSFQPDTHLAYREAPRVLTLKDIGLPGDVGISPVAISEPFPLFTEEAINIMRGEIFTNEVWDDCMHSTEFAGCQLRGHCPKYAPFMYDAWTNPKTLAIVSEIAGIDLVPMIDIDIGNINVSVQEPFKNHDELVNQPNDDIPVTKWHVDSYPFVCVVMMSDASQMIGGETAVKTGSGEIIKVRGPQMGSAVVLQGRHITHQALAAVGGAERITMITSFRPRDALVPDSSVLTSIRPISNLSELYFQWTEYRVEVLQARLQIMLDTLREHHRAGNPTDVAKIKDFLKQQEEWLCCTNKEIVQA
;
A
#
# COMPACT_ATOMS: atom_id res chain seq x y z
N MET A 1 3.26 -2.12 -44.22
CA MET A 1 2.84 -2.24 -42.80
C MET A 1 4.05 -2.72 -42.04
N ALA A 2 4.74 -1.82 -41.35
CA ALA A 2 5.88 -2.15 -40.50
C ALA A 2 5.39 -2.05 -39.05
N GLU A 3 5.53 -3.14 -38.30
CA GLU A 3 5.32 -3.17 -36.85
C GLU A 3 6.29 -2.18 -36.20
N VAL A 4 5.73 -1.18 -35.51
CA VAL A 4 6.49 -0.33 -34.61
C VAL A 4 6.48 -1.04 -33.26
N ASP A 5 7.57 -1.76 -32.95
CA ASP A 5 7.85 -2.27 -31.61
C ASP A 5 8.10 -1.07 -30.68
N SER A 6 7.03 -0.56 -30.07
CA SER A 6 7.08 0.53 -29.09
C SER A 6 7.19 -0.02 -27.67
N ARG A 7 8.07 -0.99 -27.43
CA ARG A 7 8.53 -1.26 -26.07
C ARG A 7 9.40 -0.08 -25.61
N PRO A 8 9.02 0.64 -24.53
CA PRO A 8 9.90 1.63 -23.95
C PRO A 8 11.23 0.97 -23.60
N ALA A 9 12.34 1.64 -23.88
CA ALA A 9 13.65 1.16 -23.48
C ALA A 9 13.65 0.95 -21.96
N VAL A 10 13.81 -0.30 -21.52
CA VAL A 10 14.11 -0.61 -20.12
C VAL A 10 15.45 0.05 -19.85
N HIS A 11 15.44 1.20 -19.17
CA HIS A 11 16.65 1.75 -18.61
C HIS A 11 17.16 0.73 -17.59
N LYS A 12 18.12 -0.09 -18.02
CA LYS A 12 18.94 -0.90 -17.12
C LYS A 12 19.77 0.08 -16.30
N PHE A 13 19.24 0.48 -15.16
CA PHE A 13 20.08 1.03 -14.11
C PHE A 13 20.96 -0.12 -13.61
N ASP A 14 22.28 0.00 -13.79
CA ASP A 14 23.30 -0.87 -13.17
C ASP A 14 23.40 -0.64 -11.65
N ILE A 15 22.27 -0.38 -10.99
CA ILE A 15 22.18 -0.28 -9.54
C ILE A 15 21.84 -1.69 -9.06
N LYS A 16 22.87 -2.53 -8.90
CA LYS A 16 22.73 -3.71 -8.05
C LYS A 16 22.75 -3.20 -6.62
N PRO A 17 21.63 -3.28 -5.87
CA PRO A 17 21.64 -2.85 -4.49
C PRO A 17 22.71 -3.65 -3.73
N ILE A 18 23.50 -2.97 -2.90
CA ILE A 18 24.43 -3.63 -1.97
C ILE A 18 23.57 -4.21 -0.85
N ILE A 19 22.90 -5.32 -1.15
CA ILE A 19 22.14 -6.10 -0.18
C ILE A 19 23.16 -6.91 0.61
N LYS A 20 23.09 -6.87 1.95
CA LYS A 20 23.94 -7.74 2.80
C LYS A 20 23.67 -9.23 2.50
N GLU A 21 22.43 -9.55 2.16
CA GLU A 21 21.97 -10.86 1.75
C GLU A 21 22.30 -11.14 0.28
N LYS A 22 22.97 -12.27 0.03
CA LYS A 22 23.20 -12.76 -1.33
C LYS A 22 21.89 -13.36 -1.85
N LEU A 23 21.53 -13.03 -3.08
CA LEU A 23 20.43 -13.71 -3.78
C LEU A 23 20.66 -15.22 -3.77
N SER A 24 19.60 -15.97 -3.51
CA SER A 24 19.64 -17.43 -3.35
C SER A 24 19.00 -18.16 -4.53
N SER A 25 19.48 -19.38 -4.80
CA SER A 25 19.02 -20.19 -5.93
C SER A 25 17.66 -20.85 -5.65
N SER A 26 16.63 -20.40 -6.36
CA SER A 26 15.22 -20.88 -6.41
C SER A 26 14.49 -21.05 -5.07
N ALA A 27 13.21 -20.70 -5.05
CA ALA A 27 12.31 -20.96 -3.92
C ALA A 27 12.13 -22.47 -3.60
N SER A 28 12.51 -23.38 -4.51
CA SER A 28 12.17 -24.82 -4.45
C SER A 28 12.79 -25.63 -3.32
N THR A 29 13.72 -25.07 -2.53
CA THR A 29 14.46 -25.82 -1.50
C THR A 29 14.28 -25.33 -0.06
N ARG A 30 13.40 -24.36 0.23
CA ARG A 30 13.18 -23.91 1.62
C ARG A 30 11.95 -24.54 2.24
N SER A 31 12.03 -24.83 3.54
CA SER A 31 10.89 -25.24 4.34
C SER A 31 9.80 -24.18 4.17
N CYS A 32 8.69 -24.57 3.55
CA CYS A 32 7.46 -23.78 3.47
C CYS A 32 6.97 -23.55 4.90
N ARG A 33 7.51 -22.53 5.58
CA ARG A 33 7.02 -22.12 6.89
C ARG A 33 5.71 -21.42 6.61
N SER A 34 4.61 -22.02 7.04
CA SER A 34 3.28 -21.39 6.97
C SER A 34 3.23 -20.19 7.92
N PHE A 35 2.49 -19.16 7.56
CA PHE A 35 2.23 -18.06 8.50
C PHE A 35 1.35 -18.52 9.67
N GLN A 36 1.88 -18.38 10.89
CA GLN A 36 1.18 -18.65 12.15
C GLN A 36 0.96 -17.34 12.90
N PRO A 37 -0.27 -16.79 12.94
CA PRO A 37 -0.51 -15.45 13.46
C PRO A 37 -0.14 -15.30 14.94
N ASP A 38 -0.33 -16.33 15.77
CA ASP A 38 0.00 -16.28 17.20
C ASP A 38 1.52 -16.29 17.49
N THR A 39 2.33 -16.64 16.49
CA THR A 39 3.81 -16.65 16.58
C THR A 39 4.41 -15.45 15.85
N HIS A 40 3.84 -15.08 14.70
CA HIS A 40 4.45 -14.11 13.79
C HIS A 40 3.91 -12.69 13.93
N LEU A 41 2.76 -12.49 14.59
CA LEU A 41 2.27 -11.15 14.91
C LEU A 41 2.83 -10.69 16.27
N ALA A 42 3.36 -9.47 16.27
CA ALA A 42 3.91 -8.80 17.45
C ALA A 42 2.96 -7.77 18.08
N TYR A 43 1.79 -7.54 17.47
CA TYR A 43 0.81 -6.57 17.96
C TYR A 43 0.28 -6.94 19.34
N ARG A 44 0.28 -5.95 20.25
CA ARG A 44 -0.18 -6.11 21.65
C ARG A 44 -1.15 -5.01 22.07
N GLU A 45 -0.90 -3.78 21.63
CA GLU A 45 -1.67 -2.60 22.00
C GLU A 45 -1.83 -1.67 20.80
N ALA A 46 -2.96 -0.97 20.76
CA ALA A 46 -3.24 0.00 19.71
C ALA A 46 -2.30 1.21 19.82
N PRO A 47 -1.66 1.63 18.72
CA PRO A 47 -0.89 2.86 18.71
C PRO A 47 -1.79 4.06 18.91
N ARG A 48 -1.18 5.19 19.28
CA ARG A 48 -1.83 6.47 19.11
C ARG A 48 -2.03 6.76 17.62
N VAL A 49 -3.13 7.42 17.31
CA VAL A 49 -3.45 7.84 15.95
C VAL A 49 -3.68 9.34 15.93
N LEU A 50 -3.25 9.97 14.84
CA LEU A 50 -3.70 11.31 14.49
C LEU A 50 -4.97 11.18 13.64
N THR A 51 -6.00 11.94 13.98
CA THR A 51 -7.24 12.01 13.21
C THR A 51 -7.15 13.08 12.12
N LEU A 52 -8.06 13.05 11.14
CA LEU A 52 -8.23 14.12 10.16
C LEU A 52 -8.39 15.48 10.85
N LYS A 53 -9.14 15.51 11.95
CA LYS A 53 -9.34 16.72 12.76
C LYS A 53 -8.04 17.21 13.42
N ASP A 54 -7.21 16.30 13.92
CA ASP A 54 -5.93 16.67 14.56
C ASP A 54 -4.96 17.31 13.55
N ILE A 55 -5.05 16.93 12.28
CA ILE A 55 -4.28 17.54 11.19
C ILE A 55 -5.04 18.67 10.47
N GLY A 56 -6.14 19.15 11.02
CA GLY A 56 -6.91 20.28 10.49
C GLY A 56 -7.66 20.02 9.19
N LEU A 57 -7.87 18.75 8.81
CA LEU A 57 -8.69 18.37 7.65
C LEU A 57 -10.16 18.12 8.07
N PRO A 58 -11.14 18.46 7.20
CA PRO A 58 -12.53 18.08 7.40
C PRO A 58 -12.71 16.56 7.49
N GLY A 59 -13.66 16.11 8.31
CA GLY A 59 -13.91 14.69 8.54
C GLY A 59 -14.49 13.93 7.35
N ASP A 60 -15.00 14.64 6.34
CA ASP A 60 -15.59 14.09 5.10
C ASP A 60 -14.59 14.02 3.93
N VAL A 61 -13.33 14.45 4.13
CA VAL A 61 -12.26 14.32 3.13
C VAL A 61 -11.85 12.85 2.95
N GLY A 62 -11.95 12.05 4.01
CA GLY A 62 -11.59 10.64 4.02
C GLY A 62 -12.79 9.71 4.20
N ILE A 63 -12.52 8.41 4.22
CA ILE A 63 -13.47 7.33 4.51
C ILE A 63 -13.41 6.87 5.98
N SER A 64 -12.48 7.41 6.76
CA SER A 64 -12.29 7.14 8.18
C SER A 64 -11.79 8.40 8.89
N PRO A 65 -12.11 8.58 10.19
CA PRO A 65 -11.55 9.67 10.99
C PRO A 65 -10.04 9.56 11.20
N VAL A 66 -9.44 8.36 11.07
CA VAL A 66 -8.01 8.16 11.30
C VAL A 66 -7.20 8.64 10.10
N ALA A 67 -6.26 9.55 10.34
CA ALA A 67 -5.35 10.03 9.32
C ALA A 67 -4.12 9.13 9.20
N ILE A 68 -3.37 8.97 10.29
CA ILE A 68 -2.13 8.19 10.36
C ILE A 68 -1.90 7.68 11.78
N SER A 69 -1.35 6.47 11.91
CA SER A 69 -0.92 5.93 13.20
C SER A 69 0.52 6.33 13.55
N GLU A 70 0.84 6.39 14.83
CA GLU A 70 2.23 6.21 15.27
C GLU A 70 2.71 4.79 14.90
N PRO A 71 4.04 4.56 14.78
CA PRO A 71 4.57 3.22 14.56
C PRO A 71 4.17 2.23 15.64
N PHE A 72 3.78 1.02 15.25
CA PHE A 72 3.45 -0.08 16.16
C PHE A 72 4.10 -1.39 15.72
N PRO A 73 4.49 -2.28 16.65
CA PRO A 73 4.96 -3.61 16.28
C PRO A 73 3.84 -4.40 15.60
N LEU A 74 4.08 -4.87 14.38
CA LEU A 74 3.11 -5.71 13.65
C LEU A 74 3.62 -7.13 13.51
N PHE A 75 4.84 -7.30 13.02
CA PHE A 75 5.46 -8.59 12.78
C PHE A 75 6.64 -8.82 13.73
N THR A 76 6.86 -10.07 14.14
CA THR A 76 8.07 -10.45 14.87
C THR A 76 9.30 -10.39 13.97
N GLU A 77 10.49 -10.29 14.56
CA GLU A 77 11.75 -10.35 13.82
C GLU A 77 11.89 -11.68 13.05
N GLU A 78 11.41 -12.79 13.61
CA GLU A 78 11.36 -14.08 12.89
C GLU A 78 10.54 -13.98 11.61
N ALA A 79 9.34 -13.39 11.68
CA ALA A 79 8.48 -13.21 10.52
C ALA A 79 9.15 -12.32 9.46
N ILE A 80 9.77 -11.20 9.87
CA ILE A 80 10.52 -10.33 8.95
C ILE A 80 11.66 -11.08 8.26
N ASN A 81 12.41 -11.91 8.99
CA ASN A 81 13.49 -12.70 8.40
C ASN A 81 12.97 -13.71 7.36
N ILE A 82 11.81 -14.32 7.58
CA ILE A 82 11.16 -15.20 6.59
C ILE A 82 10.76 -14.39 5.36
N MET A 83 10.06 -13.26 5.53
CA MET A 83 9.61 -12.38 4.44
C MET A 83 10.79 -11.86 3.61
N ARG A 84 11.89 -11.44 4.26
CA ARG A 84 13.15 -11.08 3.59
C ARG A 84 13.68 -12.24 2.74
N GLY A 85 13.64 -13.45 3.29
CA GLY A 85 14.02 -14.67 2.58
C GLY A 85 13.19 -14.96 1.32
N GLU A 86 11.92 -14.55 1.26
CA GLU A 86 11.06 -14.69 0.08
C GLU A 86 11.40 -13.67 -1.02
N ILE A 87 11.70 -12.43 -0.64
CA ILE A 87 11.98 -11.35 -1.61
C ILE A 87 13.40 -11.39 -2.17
N PHE A 88 14.37 -12.05 -1.50
CA PHE A 88 15.76 -12.18 -1.98
C PHE A 88 16.03 -13.51 -2.71
N THR A 89 15.17 -13.80 -3.69
CA THR A 89 15.30 -14.91 -4.62
C THR A 89 15.50 -14.39 -6.04
N ASN A 90 16.20 -15.14 -6.90
CA ASN A 90 16.38 -14.71 -8.29
C ASN A 90 15.03 -14.54 -9.00
N GLU A 91 14.08 -15.45 -8.78
CA GLU A 91 12.76 -15.42 -9.42
C GLU A 91 12.00 -14.12 -9.15
N VAL A 92 12.00 -13.63 -7.90
CA VAL A 92 11.37 -12.35 -7.56
C VAL A 92 12.08 -11.18 -8.23
N TRP A 93 13.41 -11.16 -8.25
CA TRP A 93 14.17 -10.05 -8.83
C TRP A 93 14.11 -10.02 -10.36
N ASP A 94 14.04 -11.19 -11.00
CA ASP A 94 13.99 -11.30 -12.45
C ASP A 94 12.58 -11.01 -13.00
N ASP A 95 11.53 -11.47 -12.31
CA ASP A 95 10.15 -11.40 -12.81
C ASP A 95 9.32 -10.23 -12.24
N CYS A 96 9.70 -9.67 -11.09
CA CYS A 96 8.85 -8.72 -10.34
C CYS A 96 9.50 -7.35 -10.11
N MET A 97 10.73 -7.13 -10.60
CA MET A 97 11.44 -5.86 -10.41
C MET A 97 10.97 -4.79 -11.39
N HIS A 98 10.64 -3.63 -10.83
CA HIS A 98 10.29 -2.41 -11.57
C HIS A 98 11.16 -1.24 -11.09
N SER A 99 11.35 -0.25 -11.96
CA SER A 99 12.11 0.96 -11.65
C SER A 99 11.47 2.17 -12.34
N THR A 100 11.45 3.31 -11.64
CA THR A 100 10.95 4.60 -12.13
C THR A 100 11.84 5.73 -11.65
N GLU A 101 11.66 6.94 -12.21
CA GLU A 101 12.29 8.15 -11.68
C GLU A 101 11.92 8.45 -10.22
N PHE A 102 10.74 7.98 -9.76
CA PHE A 102 10.24 8.22 -8.41
C PHE A 102 10.78 7.21 -7.39
N ALA A 103 11.02 5.97 -7.81
CA ALA A 103 11.63 4.94 -6.97
C ALA A 103 12.41 3.96 -7.85
N GLY A 104 13.72 3.87 -7.58
CA GLY A 104 14.67 3.20 -8.46
C GLY A 104 14.70 1.67 -8.38
N CYS A 105 14.10 1.08 -7.34
CA CYS A 105 13.99 -0.37 -7.19
C CYS A 105 12.72 -0.73 -6.40
N GLN A 106 11.78 -1.37 -7.08
CA GLN A 106 10.53 -1.87 -6.49
C GLN A 106 10.30 -3.33 -6.88
N LEU A 107 9.75 -4.14 -5.98
CA LEU A 107 9.29 -5.50 -6.27
C LEU A 107 7.78 -5.56 -6.09
N ARG A 108 7.05 -5.95 -7.13
CA ARG A 108 5.58 -5.87 -7.16
C ARG A 108 4.97 -7.12 -7.80
N GLY A 109 3.80 -7.54 -7.30
CA GLY A 109 3.11 -8.74 -7.80
C GLY A 109 3.75 -10.09 -7.43
N HIS A 110 4.71 -10.12 -6.50
CA HIS A 110 5.42 -11.33 -6.14
C HIS A 110 4.69 -12.21 -5.13
N CYS A 111 3.87 -11.63 -4.24
CA CYS A 111 3.24 -12.37 -3.13
C CYS A 111 2.41 -13.60 -3.56
N PRO A 112 1.48 -13.50 -4.52
CA PRO A 112 0.60 -14.63 -4.85
C PRO A 112 1.34 -15.88 -5.35
N LYS A 113 2.54 -15.71 -5.94
CA LYS A 113 3.28 -16.79 -6.60
C LYS A 113 4.59 -17.15 -5.92
N TYR A 114 5.35 -16.16 -5.47
CA TYR A 114 6.74 -16.33 -5.04
C TYR A 114 6.94 -16.11 -3.54
N ALA A 115 5.98 -15.51 -2.83
CA ALA A 115 6.09 -15.22 -1.40
C ALA A 115 4.82 -15.66 -0.63
N PRO A 116 4.56 -16.97 -0.53
CA PRO A 116 3.36 -17.50 0.13
C PRO A 116 3.25 -17.12 1.60
N PHE A 117 4.35 -17.00 2.35
CA PHE A 117 4.30 -16.56 3.75
C PHE A 117 3.84 -15.11 3.85
N MET A 118 4.36 -14.21 3.01
CA MET A 118 3.89 -12.83 2.92
C MET A 118 2.42 -12.75 2.50
N TYR A 119 2.00 -13.54 1.50
CA TYR A 119 0.61 -13.57 1.04
C TYR A 119 -0.33 -14.03 2.16
N ASP A 120 -0.02 -15.14 2.83
CA ASP A 120 -0.78 -15.63 3.99
C ASP A 120 -0.80 -14.59 5.12
N ALA A 121 0.32 -13.92 5.40
CA ALA A 121 0.42 -12.91 6.45
C ALA A 121 -0.54 -11.74 6.23
N TRP A 122 -0.63 -11.24 4.99
CA TRP A 122 -1.46 -10.08 4.65
C TRP A 122 -2.93 -10.41 4.37
N THR A 123 -3.24 -11.66 4.06
CA THR A 123 -4.63 -12.13 3.88
C THR A 123 -5.21 -12.77 5.15
N ASN A 124 -4.39 -13.01 6.18
CA ASN A 124 -4.85 -13.60 7.43
C ASN A 124 -5.89 -12.72 8.14
N PRO A 125 -7.01 -13.28 8.61
CA PRO A 125 -8.04 -12.52 9.32
C PRO A 125 -7.54 -11.76 10.56
N LYS A 126 -6.56 -12.29 11.30
CA LYS A 126 -6.00 -11.59 12.48
C LYS A 126 -5.20 -10.35 12.08
N THR A 127 -4.41 -10.43 11.00
CA THR A 127 -3.70 -9.26 10.46
C THR A 127 -4.68 -8.20 9.98
N LEU A 128 -5.71 -8.61 9.22
CA LEU A 128 -6.73 -7.69 8.71
C LEU A 128 -7.51 -7.02 9.84
N ALA A 129 -7.84 -7.75 10.91
CA ALA A 129 -8.51 -7.20 12.08
C ALA A 129 -7.67 -6.10 12.76
N ILE A 130 -6.35 -6.33 12.93
CA ILE A 130 -5.43 -5.34 13.51
C ILE A 130 -5.38 -4.07 12.64
N VAL A 131 -5.16 -4.23 11.33
CA VAL A 131 -5.08 -3.07 10.42
C VAL A 131 -6.40 -2.30 10.39
N SER A 132 -7.53 -3.01 10.38
CA SER A 132 -8.87 -2.41 10.40
C SER A 132 -9.17 -1.66 11.69
N GLU A 133 -8.79 -2.22 12.85
CA GLU A 133 -8.92 -1.58 14.15
C GLU A 133 -8.17 -0.25 14.18
N ILE A 134 -6.91 -0.25 13.73
CA ILE A 134 -6.06 0.94 13.71
C ILE A 134 -6.58 1.96 12.68
N ALA A 135 -7.04 1.50 11.52
CA ALA A 135 -7.60 2.36 10.48
C ALA A 135 -8.96 2.96 10.86
N GLY A 136 -9.64 2.43 11.89
CA GLY A 136 -10.99 2.86 12.29
C GLY A 136 -12.09 2.50 11.29
N ILE A 137 -11.82 1.55 10.37
CA ILE A 137 -12.77 1.04 9.37
C ILE A 137 -12.37 -0.38 8.94
N ASP A 138 -13.35 -1.22 8.60
CA ASP A 138 -13.09 -2.59 8.11
C ASP A 138 -12.44 -2.57 6.72
N LEU A 139 -11.23 -3.13 6.65
CA LEU A 139 -10.36 -3.14 5.47
C LEU A 139 -10.10 -4.55 4.95
N VAL A 140 -9.94 -4.64 3.64
CA VAL A 140 -9.41 -5.80 2.91
C VAL A 140 -8.24 -5.38 2.03
N PRO A 141 -7.31 -6.29 1.70
CA PRO A 141 -6.28 -6.00 0.72
C PRO A 141 -6.93 -5.48 -0.57
N MET A 142 -6.28 -4.50 -1.19
CA MET A 142 -6.82 -3.81 -2.36
C MET A 142 -7.04 -4.78 -3.53
N ILE A 143 -5.93 -5.31 -4.03
CA ILE A 143 -5.78 -6.31 -5.09
C ILE A 143 -4.44 -7.03 -4.86
N ASP A 144 -4.32 -8.24 -5.38
CA ASP A 144 -3.19 -9.14 -5.12
C ASP A 144 -1.83 -8.59 -5.59
N ILE A 145 -1.80 -7.83 -6.68
CA ILE A 145 -0.56 -7.23 -7.20
C ILE A 145 0.05 -6.20 -6.22
N ASP A 146 -0.76 -5.62 -5.34
CA ASP A 146 -0.37 -4.64 -4.33
C ASP A 146 -0.08 -5.23 -2.95
N ILE A 147 -0.25 -6.54 -2.78
CA ILE A 147 0.11 -7.19 -1.53
C ILE A 147 1.63 -7.25 -1.41
N GLY A 148 2.15 -6.65 -0.33
CA GLY A 148 3.57 -6.72 0.03
C GLY A 148 4.52 -6.05 -0.95
N ASN A 149 4.10 -5.03 -1.70
CA ASN A 149 4.99 -4.26 -2.59
C ASN A 149 6.25 -3.79 -1.84
N ILE A 150 7.43 -4.13 -2.36
CA ILE A 150 8.70 -3.77 -1.74
C ILE A 150 9.28 -2.54 -2.40
N ASN A 151 9.74 -1.59 -1.60
CA ASN A 151 10.64 -0.54 -2.05
C ASN A 151 12.03 -0.76 -1.45
N VAL A 152 13.05 -0.81 -2.30
CA VAL A 152 14.45 -0.94 -1.88
C VAL A 152 15.16 0.37 -2.17
N SER A 153 15.72 0.98 -1.12
CA SER A 153 16.61 2.14 -1.24
C SER A 153 17.97 1.79 -0.65
N VAL A 154 19.02 1.93 -1.44
CA VAL A 154 20.41 1.73 -0.99
C VAL A 154 21.06 3.09 -0.89
N GLN A 155 21.59 3.38 0.29
CA GLN A 155 22.45 4.53 0.48
C GLN A 155 23.87 4.08 0.15
N GLU A 156 24.55 4.78 -0.76
CA GLU A 156 25.99 4.57 -0.91
C GLU A 156 26.65 4.95 0.43
N PRO A 157 27.39 4.02 1.10
CA PRO A 157 27.73 4.20 2.51
C PRO A 157 28.55 5.45 2.87
N PHE A 158 29.12 6.19 1.92
CA PHE A 158 30.05 7.29 2.23
C PHE A 158 30.12 8.44 1.22
N LYS A 159 29.22 8.58 0.23
CA LYS A 159 29.43 9.64 -0.78
C LYS A 159 29.24 11.07 -0.27
N ASN A 160 28.39 11.30 0.74
CA ASN A 160 28.07 12.66 1.21
C ASN A 160 28.04 12.79 2.74
N HIS A 161 28.79 11.98 3.50
CA HIS A 161 28.73 12.05 4.97
C HIS A 161 29.11 13.44 5.52
N ASP A 162 30.00 14.18 4.83
CA ASP A 162 30.42 15.53 5.23
C ASP A 162 29.49 16.66 4.69
N GLU A 163 28.75 16.42 3.60
CA GLU A 163 27.78 17.38 3.05
C GLU A 163 26.41 17.28 3.73
N LEU A 164 26.03 16.07 4.18
CA LEU A 164 24.79 15.79 4.89
C LEU A 164 24.83 16.23 6.37
N VAL A 165 26.00 16.28 7.00
CA VAL A 165 26.12 16.71 8.40
C VAL A 165 26.09 18.25 8.55
N ASN A 166 26.31 18.99 7.45
CA ASN A 166 26.40 20.46 7.46
C ASN A 166 25.19 21.19 6.83
N GLN A 167 24.15 20.48 6.38
CA GLN A 167 22.85 21.06 6.05
C GLN A 167 21.89 20.87 7.24
N PRO A 168 20.83 21.67 7.42
CA PRO A 168 19.78 21.35 8.39
C PRO A 168 19.01 20.12 7.84
N ASN A 169 19.52 18.92 8.11
CA ASN A 169 19.39 17.79 7.20
C ASN A 169 18.33 16.75 7.58
N ASP A 170 17.12 17.21 7.97
CA ASP A 170 15.98 16.34 8.25
C ASP A 170 14.91 16.36 7.13
N ASP A 171 15.16 17.02 5.99
CA ASP A 171 14.13 17.31 4.97
C ASP A 171 14.43 16.78 3.56
N ILE A 172 15.46 15.95 3.37
CA ILE A 172 15.73 15.39 2.04
C ILE A 172 14.59 14.43 1.67
N PRO A 173 13.83 14.70 0.59
CA PRO A 173 12.69 13.86 0.24
C PRO A 173 13.11 12.60 -0.52
N VAL A 174 12.59 11.44 -0.14
CA VAL A 174 12.72 10.19 -0.91
C VAL A 174 11.65 10.11 -2.00
N THR A 175 10.44 10.56 -1.68
CA THR A 175 9.33 10.65 -2.64
C THR A 175 9.01 12.11 -2.91
N LYS A 176 8.29 12.42 -3.99
CA LYS A 176 7.64 13.75 -4.11
C LYS A 176 6.43 13.84 -3.18
N TRP A 177 5.91 15.04 -2.92
CA TRP A 177 4.60 15.20 -2.29
C TRP A 177 3.53 14.55 -3.17
N HIS A 178 2.73 13.66 -2.59
CA HIS A 178 1.72 12.92 -3.32
C HIS A 178 0.57 12.47 -2.41
N VAL A 179 -0.46 11.93 -3.04
CA VAL A 179 -1.44 11.05 -2.43
C VAL A 179 -1.32 9.69 -3.10
N ASP A 180 -1.66 8.64 -2.36
CA ASP A 180 -1.58 7.28 -2.89
C ASP A 180 -2.62 7.01 -3.97
N SER A 181 -2.48 5.84 -4.60
CA SER A 181 -3.49 5.28 -5.50
C SER A 181 -4.72 4.79 -4.74
N TYR A 182 -4.56 4.35 -3.48
CA TYR A 182 -5.58 3.60 -2.74
C TYR A 182 -5.90 4.20 -1.37
N PRO A 183 -7.13 4.00 -0.84
CA PRO A 183 -7.60 4.66 0.37
C PRO A 183 -6.66 4.54 1.57
N PHE A 184 -6.18 3.32 1.82
CA PHE A 184 -5.31 3.01 2.94
C PHE A 184 -4.07 2.26 2.52
N VAL A 185 -3.00 2.45 3.30
CA VAL A 185 -1.75 1.75 3.17
C VAL A 185 -1.23 1.34 4.54
N CYS A 186 -0.64 0.16 4.64
CA CYS A 186 0.17 -0.27 5.77
C CYS A 186 1.62 -0.41 5.31
N VAL A 187 2.52 0.36 5.91
CA VAL A 187 3.95 0.38 5.58
C VAL A 187 4.73 -0.27 6.71
N VAL A 188 5.41 -1.38 6.42
CA VAL A 188 6.24 -2.14 7.35
C VAL A 188 7.72 -1.91 7.03
N MET A 189 8.53 -1.64 8.07
CA MET A 189 9.98 -1.59 7.91
C MET A 189 10.56 -3.01 7.96
N MET A 190 11.29 -3.40 6.93
CA MET A 190 11.98 -4.70 6.86
C MET A 190 13.48 -4.62 7.13
N SER A 191 14.08 -3.42 7.04
CA SER A 191 15.48 -3.21 7.40
C SER A 191 15.63 -2.95 8.89
N ASP A 192 16.78 -3.32 9.44
CA ASP A 192 17.22 -2.81 10.74
C ASP A 192 17.43 -1.28 10.64
N ALA A 193 16.53 -0.54 11.28
CA ALA A 193 16.50 0.91 11.32
C ALA A 193 17.01 1.48 12.66
N SER A 194 17.67 0.67 13.49
CA SER A 194 18.14 1.08 14.82
C SER A 194 19.20 2.17 14.79
N GLN A 195 20.00 2.23 13.72
CA GLN A 195 21.01 3.26 13.47
C GLN A 195 20.54 4.32 12.46
N MET A 196 19.30 4.23 11.98
CA MET A 196 18.75 5.18 11.02
C MET A 196 18.26 6.45 11.74
N ILE A 197 18.74 7.60 11.28
CA ILE A 197 18.27 8.93 11.69
C ILE A 197 17.47 9.51 10.53
N GLY A 198 16.29 10.06 10.80
CA GLY A 198 15.34 10.51 9.78
C GLY A 198 14.41 9.38 9.30
N GLY A 199 13.89 9.49 8.07
CA GLY A 199 13.00 8.49 7.49
C GLY A 199 11.52 8.65 7.86
N GLU A 200 11.15 9.80 8.45
CA GLU A 200 9.79 10.14 8.82
C GLU A 200 8.85 10.23 7.62
N THR A 201 7.57 10.08 7.89
CA THR A 201 6.52 10.46 6.95
C THR A 201 6.07 11.88 7.27
N ALA A 202 6.37 12.80 6.36
CA ALA A 202 5.88 14.17 6.41
C ALA A 202 4.44 14.22 5.88
N VAL A 203 3.55 14.86 6.61
CA VAL A 203 2.11 15.01 6.30
C VAL A 203 1.78 16.50 6.22
N LYS A 204 1.08 16.92 5.17
CA LYS A 204 0.52 18.29 5.08
C LYS A 204 -0.83 18.35 5.79
N THR A 205 -0.93 19.29 6.72
CA THR A 205 -2.16 19.62 7.44
C THR A 205 -3.09 20.50 6.60
N GLY A 206 -4.33 20.68 7.06
CA GLY A 206 -5.29 21.59 6.42
C GLY A 206 -4.89 23.07 6.44
N SER A 207 -3.99 23.48 7.35
CA SER A 207 -3.40 24.84 7.34
C SER A 207 -2.22 24.98 6.37
N GLY A 208 -1.73 23.87 5.80
CA GLY A 208 -0.53 23.83 4.98
C GLY A 208 0.77 23.61 5.76
N GLU A 209 0.72 23.53 7.09
CA GLU A 209 1.86 23.14 7.93
C GLU A 209 2.23 21.67 7.74
N ILE A 210 3.50 21.33 8.02
CA ILE A 210 4.03 19.97 7.89
C ILE A 210 4.19 19.36 9.28
N ILE A 211 3.59 18.18 9.47
CA ILE A 211 3.80 17.33 10.64
C ILE A 211 4.66 16.15 10.21
N LYS A 212 5.67 15.80 11.01
CA LYS A 212 6.50 14.60 10.79
C LYS A 212 6.06 13.51 11.75
N VAL A 213 5.70 12.35 11.20
CA VAL A 213 5.40 11.14 11.97
C VAL A 213 6.60 10.22 11.88
N ARG A 214 7.07 9.76 13.04
CA ARG A 214 8.25 8.90 13.15
C ARG A 214 8.11 7.67 12.24
N GLY A 215 9.17 7.32 11.53
CA GLY A 215 9.20 6.10 10.71
C GLY A 215 9.23 4.82 11.56
N PRO A 216 8.74 3.68 11.02
CA PRO A 216 8.77 2.40 11.73
C PRO A 216 10.18 1.83 11.87
N GLN A 217 10.40 1.10 12.97
CA GLN A 217 11.55 0.22 13.18
C GLN A 217 11.28 -1.16 12.56
N MET A 218 12.30 -2.01 12.42
CA MET A 218 12.15 -3.35 11.84
C MET A 218 10.99 -4.12 12.48
N GLY A 219 10.08 -4.65 11.67
CA GLY A 219 8.89 -5.38 12.13
C GLY A 219 7.72 -4.48 12.56
N SER A 220 7.95 -3.20 12.77
CA SER A 220 6.90 -2.21 13.03
C SER A 220 6.28 -1.71 11.74
N ALA A 221 5.04 -1.24 11.88
CA ALA A 221 4.21 -0.73 10.80
C ALA A 221 3.63 0.64 11.12
N VAL A 222 3.21 1.35 10.07
CA VAL A 222 2.36 2.54 10.13
C VAL A 222 1.17 2.33 9.22
N VAL A 223 -0.03 2.71 9.67
CA VAL A 223 -1.24 2.75 8.85
C VAL A 223 -1.54 4.21 8.49
N LEU A 224 -1.75 4.48 7.21
CA LEU A 224 -1.98 5.82 6.67
C LEU A 224 -3.15 5.81 5.69
N GLN A 225 -4.02 6.82 5.79
CA GLN A 225 -5.10 7.05 4.82
C GLN A 225 -4.57 7.78 3.56
N GLY A 226 -3.67 7.12 2.84
CA GLY A 226 -2.75 7.73 1.87
C GLY A 226 -3.41 8.41 0.68
N ARG A 227 -4.61 7.98 0.25
CA ARG A 227 -5.34 8.63 -0.87
C ARG A 227 -5.85 10.03 -0.53
N HIS A 228 -6.13 10.27 0.73
CA HIS A 228 -6.81 11.49 1.19
C HIS A 228 -5.85 12.47 1.86
N ILE A 229 -4.62 12.05 2.15
CA ILE A 229 -3.63 12.83 2.89
C ILE A 229 -2.41 13.04 2.02
N THR A 230 -2.09 14.31 1.77
CA THR A 230 -0.86 14.65 1.04
C THR A 230 0.34 14.40 1.93
N HIS A 231 1.23 13.52 1.50
CA HIS A 231 2.36 13.07 2.30
C HIS A 231 3.62 12.87 1.46
N GLN A 232 4.73 12.69 2.16
CA GLN A 232 6.07 12.49 1.59
C GLN A 232 6.92 11.66 2.55
N ALA A 233 7.66 10.69 2.03
CA ALA A 233 8.68 9.99 2.80
C ALA A 233 9.99 10.79 2.77
N LEU A 234 10.59 10.98 3.94
CA LEU A 234 11.89 11.63 4.10
C LEU A 234 13.01 10.60 4.07
N ALA A 235 14.21 11.05 3.73
CA ALA A 235 15.40 10.21 3.73
C ALA A 235 15.80 9.90 5.17
N ALA A 236 16.31 8.69 5.36
CA ALA A 236 17.06 8.37 6.56
C ALA A 236 18.56 8.41 6.24
N VAL A 237 19.43 8.51 7.23
CA VAL A 237 20.89 8.30 7.12
C VAL A 237 21.36 7.29 8.16
N GLY A 238 22.47 6.60 7.93
CA GLY A 238 23.08 5.67 8.91
C GLY A 238 22.70 4.20 8.75
N GLY A 239 21.99 3.83 7.68
CA GLY A 239 21.69 2.44 7.32
C GLY A 239 22.40 1.98 6.05
N ALA A 240 22.71 0.68 5.95
CA ALA A 240 23.25 0.09 4.72
C ALA A 240 22.19 -0.02 3.61
N GLU A 241 20.96 -0.33 3.99
CA GLU A 241 19.80 -0.45 3.09
C GLU A 241 18.52 -0.07 3.86
N ARG A 242 17.55 0.51 3.16
CA ARG A 242 16.20 0.77 3.68
C ARG A 242 15.18 0.08 2.79
N ILE A 243 14.61 -0.99 3.33
CA ILE A 243 13.61 -1.84 2.67
C ILE A 243 12.30 -1.68 3.42
N THR A 244 11.26 -1.30 2.68
CA THR A 244 9.90 -1.20 3.21
C THR A 244 8.98 -2.12 2.42
N MET A 245 8.11 -2.83 3.13
CA MET A 245 7.02 -3.60 2.56
C MET A 245 5.72 -2.81 2.71
N ILE A 246 4.96 -2.70 1.64
CA ILE A 246 3.76 -1.88 1.54
C ILE A 246 2.60 -2.75 1.09
N THR A 247 1.52 -2.77 1.85
CA THR A 247 0.25 -3.37 1.42
C THR A 247 -0.83 -2.31 1.42
N SER A 248 -1.56 -2.21 0.31
CA SER A 248 -2.67 -1.28 0.15
C SER A 248 -4.01 -1.93 0.44
N PHE A 249 -4.97 -1.13 0.91
CA PHE A 249 -6.27 -1.59 1.40
C PHE A 249 -7.43 -0.75 0.86
N ARG A 250 -8.58 -1.40 0.74
CA ARG A 250 -9.89 -0.80 0.46
C ARG A 250 -10.90 -1.14 1.55
N PRO A 251 -11.97 -0.35 1.72
CA PRO A 251 -13.06 -0.73 2.61
C PRO A 251 -13.69 -2.05 2.18
N ARG A 252 -14.06 -2.88 3.16
CA ARG A 252 -14.84 -4.11 2.90
C ARG A 252 -16.27 -3.79 2.51
N ASP A 253 -16.88 -2.80 3.15
CA ASP A 253 -18.25 -2.40 2.89
C ASP A 253 -18.36 -1.75 1.50
N ALA A 254 -19.14 -2.38 0.64
CA ALA A 254 -19.39 -1.97 -0.73
C ALA A 254 -20.11 -0.60 -0.84
N LEU A 255 -20.73 -0.12 0.24
CA LEU A 255 -21.41 1.19 0.27
C LEU A 255 -20.47 2.35 0.63
N VAL A 256 -19.29 2.07 1.19
CA VAL A 256 -18.30 3.11 1.51
C VAL A 256 -17.71 3.65 0.21
N PRO A 257 -17.51 4.98 0.09
CA PRO A 257 -16.85 5.56 -1.08
C PRO A 257 -15.47 4.96 -1.33
N ASP A 258 -15.16 4.72 -2.60
CA ASP A 258 -13.86 4.21 -3.02
C ASP A 258 -13.21 5.19 -4.01
N SER A 259 -12.17 5.87 -3.53
CA SER A 259 -11.40 6.88 -4.26
C SER A 259 -10.16 6.30 -4.98
N SER A 260 -10.08 4.97 -5.09
CA SER A 260 -8.99 4.26 -5.75
C SER A 260 -8.78 4.69 -7.20
N VAL A 261 -7.52 4.78 -7.62
CA VAL A 261 -7.12 5.06 -9.01
C VAL A 261 -5.88 4.22 -9.38
N LEU A 262 -5.65 4.01 -10.68
CA LEU A 262 -4.51 3.25 -11.19
C LEU A 262 -3.36 4.16 -11.67
N THR A 263 -3.53 5.48 -11.64
CA THR A 263 -2.64 6.43 -12.32
C THR A 263 -1.16 6.29 -11.94
N SER A 264 -0.81 6.15 -10.66
CA SER A 264 0.60 6.05 -10.23
C SER A 264 1.17 4.65 -10.32
N ILE A 265 0.33 3.61 -10.30
CA ILE A 265 0.76 2.20 -10.30
C ILE A 265 0.77 1.56 -11.68
N ARG A 266 -0.01 2.09 -12.63
CA ARG A 266 -0.07 1.62 -14.02
C ARG A 266 1.33 1.54 -14.67
N PRO A 267 2.23 2.53 -14.53
CA PRO A 267 3.55 2.46 -15.15
C PRO A 267 4.49 1.40 -14.55
N ILE A 268 4.16 0.86 -13.38
CA ILE A 268 5.01 -0.07 -12.60
C ILE A 268 4.36 -1.43 -12.39
N SER A 269 3.41 -1.81 -13.22
CA SER A 269 2.65 -3.04 -13.08
C SER A 269 2.54 -3.78 -14.40
N ASN A 270 2.36 -5.09 -14.35
CA ASN A 270 1.85 -5.83 -15.52
C ASN A 270 0.42 -5.37 -15.80
N LEU A 271 0.20 -4.72 -16.95
CA LEU A 271 -1.11 -4.10 -17.25
C LEU A 271 -2.23 -5.12 -17.40
N SER A 272 -1.95 -6.31 -17.96
CA SER A 272 -2.97 -7.35 -18.11
C SER A 272 -3.45 -7.83 -16.75
N GLU A 273 -2.51 -8.09 -15.83
CA GLU A 273 -2.82 -8.52 -14.48
C GLU A 273 -3.52 -7.41 -13.68
N LEU A 274 -3.00 -6.19 -13.75
CA LEU A 274 -3.56 -5.03 -13.06
C LEU A 274 -5.01 -4.77 -13.49
N TYR A 275 -5.30 -4.78 -14.79
CA TYR A 275 -6.64 -4.54 -15.30
C TYR A 275 -7.59 -5.70 -15.06
N PHE A 276 -7.10 -6.94 -15.07
CA PHE A 276 -7.89 -8.10 -14.65
C PHE A 276 -8.35 -7.93 -13.20
N GLN A 277 -7.41 -7.79 -12.25
CA GLN A 277 -7.73 -7.66 -10.82
C GLN A 277 -8.56 -6.41 -10.53
N TRP A 278 -8.25 -5.27 -11.16
CA TRP A 278 -9.03 -4.04 -11.04
C TRP A 278 -10.48 -4.24 -11.47
N THR A 279 -10.69 -4.82 -12.65
CA THR A 279 -12.04 -5.02 -13.18
C THR A 279 -12.80 -6.01 -12.31
N GLU A 280 -12.16 -7.10 -11.88
CA GLU A 280 -12.76 -8.12 -11.03
C GLU A 280 -13.33 -7.52 -9.74
N TYR A 281 -12.51 -6.87 -8.92
CA TYR A 281 -13.01 -6.35 -7.64
C TYR A 281 -14.05 -5.22 -7.82
N ARG A 282 -13.90 -4.37 -8.85
CA ARG A 282 -14.86 -3.29 -9.12
C ARG A 282 -16.22 -3.85 -9.52
N VAL A 283 -16.25 -4.96 -10.26
CA VAL A 283 -17.48 -5.67 -10.62
C VAL A 283 -18.09 -6.36 -9.40
N GLU A 284 -17.29 -7.02 -8.56
CA GLU A 284 -17.78 -7.64 -7.32
C GLU A 284 -18.44 -6.62 -6.38
N VAL A 285 -17.81 -5.46 -6.19
CA VAL A 285 -18.38 -4.36 -5.37
C VAL A 285 -19.68 -3.85 -6.00
N LEU A 286 -19.73 -3.68 -7.33
CA LEU A 286 -20.96 -3.27 -8.01
C LEU A 286 -22.08 -4.33 -7.84
N GLN A 287 -21.76 -5.62 -7.93
CA GLN A 287 -22.72 -6.70 -7.67
C GLN A 287 -23.28 -6.61 -6.24
N ALA A 288 -22.41 -6.44 -5.24
CA ALA A 288 -22.82 -6.28 -3.85
C ALA A 288 -23.73 -5.05 -3.65
N ARG A 289 -23.37 -3.91 -4.25
CA ARG A 289 -24.19 -2.67 -4.23
C ARG A 289 -25.58 -2.91 -4.82
N LEU A 290 -25.66 -3.50 -6.01
CA LEU A 290 -26.94 -3.79 -6.67
C LEU A 290 -27.79 -4.79 -5.86
N GLN A 291 -27.15 -5.78 -5.24
CA GLN A 291 -27.84 -6.73 -4.36
C GLN A 291 -28.45 -6.03 -3.15
N ILE A 292 -27.71 -5.13 -2.48
CA ILE A 292 -28.22 -4.33 -1.36
C ILE A 292 -29.43 -3.48 -1.78
N MET A 293 -29.36 -2.83 -2.95
CA MET A 293 -30.49 -2.06 -3.49
C MET A 293 -31.72 -2.94 -3.69
N LEU A 294 -31.55 -4.12 -4.27
CA LEU A 294 -32.64 -5.06 -4.53
C LEU A 294 -33.29 -5.54 -3.24
N ASP A 295 -32.49 -5.87 -2.23
CA ASP A 295 -32.99 -6.32 -0.93
C ASP A 295 -33.74 -5.19 -0.21
N THR A 296 -33.19 -3.97 -0.22
CA THR A 296 -33.85 -2.77 0.30
C THR A 296 -35.21 -2.54 -0.37
N LEU A 297 -35.28 -2.61 -1.71
CA LEU A 297 -36.54 -2.42 -2.45
C LEU A 297 -37.58 -3.47 -2.07
N ARG A 298 -37.17 -4.74 -1.98
CA ARG A 298 -38.06 -5.85 -1.61
C ARG A 298 -38.58 -5.71 -0.19
N GLU A 299 -37.71 -5.35 0.75
CA GLU A 299 -38.09 -5.13 2.15
C GLU A 299 -39.10 -4.00 2.29
N HIS A 300 -38.81 -2.83 1.71
CA HIS A 300 -39.73 -1.69 1.74
C HIS A 300 -41.08 -2.02 1.10
N HIS A 301 -41.09 -2.72 -0.04
CA HIS A 301 -42.33 -3.13 -0.70
C HIS A 301 -43.16 -4.09 0.16
N ARG A 302 -42.52 -5.10 0.77
CA ARG A 302 -43.19 -6.05 1.67
C ARG A 302 -43.74 -5.37 2.93
N ALA A 303 -43.09 -4.32 3.41
CA ALA A 303 -43.57 -3.50 4.51
C ALA A 303 -44.73 -2.56 4.14
N GLY A 304 -45.14 -2.50 2.86
CA GLY A 304 -46.18 -1.59 2.38
C GLY A 304 -45.75 -0.13 2.30
N ASN A 305 -44.44 0.15 2.37
CA ASN A 305 -43.92 1.50 2.23
C ASN A 305 -44.03 1.97 0.77
N PRO A 306 -44.36 3.26 0.52
CA PRO A 306 -44.25 3.83 -0.82
C PRO A 306 -42.82 3.72 -1.38
N THR A 307 -42.71 3.51 -2.68
CA THR A 307 -41.42 3.48 -3.37
C THR A 307 -40.76 4.86 -3.35
N ASP A 308 -39.57 4.95 -2.74
CA ASP A 308 -38.78 6.18 -2.72
C ASP A 308 -38.01 6.37 -4.04
N VAL A 309 -38.65 7.06 -4.99
CA VAL A 309 -38.09 7.31 -6.32
C VAL A 309 -36.82 8.17 -6.26
N ALA A 310 -36.71 9.10 -5.30
CA ALA A 310 -35.54 9.95 -5.16
C ALA A 310 -34.32 9.13 -4.74
N LYS A 311 -34.46 8.32 -3.70
CA LYS A 311 -33.39 7.44 -3.21
C LYS A 311 -32.94 6.42 -4.27
N ILE A 312 -33.88 5.89 -5.07
CA ILE A 312 -33.55 5.01 -6.20
C ILE A 312 -32.69 5.74 -7.23
N LYS A 313 -33.07 6.95 -7.63
CA LYS A 313 -32.33 7.74 -8.62
C LYS A 313 -30.92 8.09 -8.11
N ASP A 314 -30.81 8.50 -6.85
CA ASP A 314 -29.52 8.81 -6.23
C ASP A 314 -28.62 7.57 -6.20
N PHE A 315 -29.17 6.40 -5.85
CA PHE A 315 -28.42 5.15 -5.86
C PHE A 315 -27.95 4.75 -7.26
N LEU A 316 -28.82 4.84 -8.27
CA LEU A 316 -28.49 4.52 -9.67
C LEU A 316 -27.39 5.45 -10.19
N LYS A 317 -27.48 6.75 -9.89
CA LYS A 317 -26.44 7.73 -10.26
C LYS A 317 -25.07 7.36 -9.68
N GLN A 318 -25.01 6.92 -8.42
CA GLN A 318 -23.75 6.44 -7.83
C GLN A 318 -23.16 5.23 -8.58
N GLN A 319 -23.99 4.36 -9.17
CA GLN A 319 -23.50 3.21 -9.94
C GLN A 319 -23.00 3.64 -11.33
N GLU A 320 -23.66 4.63 -11.95
CA GLU A 320 -23.17 5.25 -13.18
C GLU A 320 -21.79 5.88 -12.95
N GLU A 321 -21.63 6.62 -11.85
CA GLU A 321 -20.34 7.20 -11.43
C GLU A 321 -19.28 6.11 -11.15
N TRP A 322 -19.67 5.03 -10.47
CA TRP A 322 -18.79 3.87 -10.20
C TRP A 322 -18.25 3.25 -11.49
N LEU A 323 -19.12 2.97 -12.45
CA LEU A 323 -18.76 2.41 -13.75
C LEU A 323 -17.90 3.38 -14.57
N CYS A 324 -18.25 4.67 -14.56
CA CYS A 324 -17.49 5.70 -15.24
C CYS A 324 -16.04 5.79 -14.73
N CYS A 325 -15.85 5.84 -13.40
CA CYS A 325 -14.53 5.81 -12.78
C CYS A 325 -13.77 4.52 -13.10
N THR A 326 -14.44 3.36 -13.00
CA THR A 326 -13.85 2.05 -13.32
C THR A 326 -13.30 2.02 -14.75
N ASN A 327 -14.09 2.49 -15.72
CA ASN A 327 -13.73 2.52 -17.13
C ASN A 327 -12.59 3.52 -17.41
N LYS A 328 -12.60 4.69 -16.77
CA LYS A 328 -11.59 5.74 -16.97
C LYS A 328 -10.18 5.27 -16.59
N GLU A 329 -10.05 4.41 -15.58
CA GLU A 329 -8.75 3.91 -15.13
C GLU A 329 -8.13 2.85 -16.05
N ILE A 330 -8.93 2.24 -16.95
CA ILE A 330 -8.46 1.27 -17.94
C ILE A 330 -8.15 2.03 -19.24
N VAL A 331 -6.88 2.07 -19.63
CA VAL A 331 -6.44 2.72 -20.88
C VAL A 331 -5.98 1.69 -21.89
N GLN A 332 -6.32 1.91 -23.17
CA GLN A 332 -5.78 1.15 -24.29
C GLN A 332 -4.33 1.58 -24.54
N ALA A 333 -3.47 0.60 -24.84
CA ALA A 333 -2.06 0.81 -25.15
C ALA A 333 -1.86 1.49 -26.50
#